data_AF-A0A2H3EC67-F1
#
_entry.id   AF-A0A2H3EC67-F1
#
_cell.length_a   1.000
_cell.length_b   1.000
_cell.length_c   1.000
_cell.angle_alpha   90.00
_cell.angle_beta   90.00
_cell.angle_gamma   90.00
#
_symmetry.space_group_name_H-M   'P 1'
#
loop_
_entity.id
_entity.type
_entity.pdbx_description
1 polymer ?
#
loop_
_entity_poly.entity_id
_entity_poly.type
_entity_poly.pdbx_seq_one_letter_code
_entity_poly.pdbx_strand_id
1 'polypeptide(L)'
;VLEDFKHCFQEEVKYCGELLQRHKHEGVCYKYDHMICHFQFPHDYAAHSLYDKETKLVTLACRDVFVNYFNDFILVFCQHNHDMQCILSRKSCKAAMFYITDHITKMSVKTYEMLSLM
;
A
#
# COMPACT_ATOMS: atom_id res chain seq x y z
N VAL A 1 2.61 33.09 -6.62
CA VAL A 1 1.94 32.09 -7.47
C VAL A 1 2.50 30.69 -7.27
N LEU A 2 3.76 30.39 -7.62
CA LEU A 2 4.29 29.03 -7.48
C LEU A 2 4.47 28.60 -6.01
N GLU A 3 4.91 29.52 -5.15
CA GLU A 3 5.05 29.27 -3.70
C GLU A 3 3.67 29.07 -3.06
N ASP A 4 2.72 29.94 -3.37
CA ASP A 4 1.32 29.80 -2.91
C ASP A 4 0.73 28.44 -3.33
N PHE A 5 0.93 28.03 -4.59
CA PHE A 5 0.49 26.73 -5.06
C PHE A 5 1.10 25.58 -4.26
N LYS A 6 2.41 25.61 -4.00
CA LYS A 6 3.08 24.57 -3.21
C LYS A 6 2.55 24.50 -1.79
N HIS A 7 2.30 25.64 -1.16
CA HIS A 7 1.73 25.71 0.17
C HIS A 7 0.33 25.09 0.21
N CYS A 8 -0.58 25.57 -0.64
CA CYS A 8 -1.94 25.03 -0.73
C CYS A 8 -1.92 23.54 -1.06
N PHE A 9 -1.05 23.09 -1.98
CA PHE A 9 -0.94 21.69 -2.34
C PHE A 9 -0.51 20.82 -1.14
N GLN A 10 0.46 21.27 -0.33
CA GLN A 10 0.88 20.54 0.87
C GLN A 10 -0.23 20.46 1.93
N GLU A 11 -1.00 21.54 2.10
CA GLU A 11 -2.17 21.56 2.99
C GLU A 11 -3.24 20.58 2.51
N GLU A 12 -3.53 20.57 1.20
CA GLU A 12 -4.49 19.64 0.59
C GLU A 12 -4.03 18.18 0.72
N VAL A 13 -2.75 17.88 0.49
CA VAL A 13 -2.18 16.54 0.72
C VAL A 13 -2.39 16.12 2.17
N LYS A 14 -2.09 17.00 3.13
CA LYS A 14 -2.26 16.68 4.55
C LYS A 14 -3.72 16.46 4.90
N TYR A 15 -4.62 17.34 4.47
CA TYR A 15 -6.05 17.24 4.71
C TYR A 15 -6.63 15.95 4.12
N CYS A 16 -6.36 15.69 2.83
CA CYS A 16 -6.82 14.48 2.14
C CYS A 16 -6.21 13.21 2.74
N GLY A 17 -4.93 13.24 3.15
CA GLY A 17 -4.25 12.08 3.74
C GLY A 17 -4.89 11.67 5.06
N GLU A 18 -5.17 12.65 5.92
CA GLU A 18 -5.84 12.41 7.20
C GLU A 18 -7.30 11.99 7.03
N LEU A 19 -8.02 12.61 6.10
CA LEU A 19 -9.45 12.35 5.90
C LEU A 19 -9.72 11.02 5.18
N LEU A 20 -8.92 10.70 4.16
CA LEU A 20 -9.23 9.64 3.20
C LEU A 20 -8.33 8.41 3.31
N GLN A 21 -7.07 8.60 3.71
CA GLN A 21 -6.07 7.50 3.73
C GLN A 21 -5.87 6.90 5.12
N ARG A 22 -6.35 7.56 6.18
CA ARG A 22 -6.24 7.05 7.54
C ARG A 22 -7.21 5.89 7.75
N HIS A 23 -6.63 4.72 8.03
CA HIS A 23 -7.36 3.52 8.37
C HIS A 23 -8.02 3.65 9.75
N LYS A 24 -9.29 3.23 9.82
CA LYS A 24 -10.01 2.96 11.05
C LYS A 24 -10.58 1.56 10.94
N HIS A 25 -10.38 0.77 11.99
CA HIS A 25 -10.93 -0.58 12.00
C HIS A 25 -12.45 -0.51 12.00
N GLU A 26 -13.03 -1.23 11.05
CA GLU A 26 -14.47 -1.42 10.88
C GLU A 26 -14.77 -2.91 10.70
N GLY A 27 -16.05 -3.30 10.70
CA GLY A 27 -16.46 -4.70 10.54
C GLY A 27 -15.88 -5.38 9.30
N VAL A 28 -15.66 -4.62 8.21
CA VAL A 28 -15.01 -5.12 6.99
C VAL A 28 -13.60 -5.65 7.23
N CYS A 29 -12.88 -5.14 8.22
CA CYS A 29 -11.50 -5.54 8.54
C CYS A 29 -11.43 -7.02 8.94
N TYR A 30 -12.50 -7.57 9.50
CA TYR A 30 -12.58 -8.94 10.00
C TYR A 30 -13.46 -9.82 9.12
N LYS A 31 -13.77 -9.37 7.89
CA LYS A 31 -14.53 -10.16 6.93
C LYS A 31 -13.75 -11.43 6.56
N TYR A 32 -14.49 -12.49 6.24
CA TYR A 32 -13.93 -13.81 5.87
C TYR A 32 -13.13 -14.47 7.01
N ASP A 33 -13.62 -14.34 8.24
CA ASP A 33 -13.05 -14.96 9.45
C ASP A 33 -11.59 -14.58 9.73
N HIS A 34 -11.20 -13.38 9.27
CA HIS A 34 -9.90 -12.81 9.57
C HIS A 34 -9.82 -12.38 11.05
N MET A 35 -8.91 -13.00 11.81
CA MET A 35 -8.65 -12.66 13.23
C MET A 35 -7.93 -11.32 13.43
N ILE A 36 -7.28 -10.83 12.38
CA ILE A 36 -6.56 -9.55 12.32
C ILE A 36 -7.08 -8.75 11.13
N CYS A 37 -6.78 -7.45 11.07
CA CYS A 37 -7.21 -6.62 9.94
C CYS A 37 -6.78 -7.22 8.60
N HIS A 38 -7.73 -7.61 7.75
CA HIS A 38 -7.44 -8.22 6.46
C HIS A 38 -6.73 -7.25 5.49
N PHE A 39 -6.81 -5.94 5.75
CA PHE A 39 -6.06 -4.89 5.05
C PHE A 39 -4.62 -4.72 5.60
N GLN A 40 -4.15 -5.60 6.49
CA GLN A 40 -2.78 -5.61 6.99
C GLN A 40 -2.37 -4.35 7.76
N PHE A 41 -3.31 -3.80 8.54
CA PHE A 41 -3.03 -2.74 9.51
C PHE A 41 -2.76 -3.33 10.91
N PRO A 42 -1.85 -2.73 11.70
CA PRO A 42 -0.94 -1.64 11.32
C PRO A 42 0.13 -2.10 10.32
N HIS A 43 0.56 -1.21 9.43
CA HIS A 43 1.72 -1.45 8.57
C HIS A 43 3.03 -1.56 9.38
N ASP A 44 4.07 -2.12 8.78
CA ASP A 44 5.39 -2.17 9.39
C ASP A 44 5.98 -0.75 9.50
N TYR A 45 6.40 -0.36 10.70
CA TYR A 45 7.08 0.91 10.91
C TYR A 45 8.50 0.89 10.35
N ALA A 46 8.84 1.91 9.55
CA ALA A 46 10.18 2.12 9.04
C ALA A 46 10.54 3.61 9.12
N ALA A 47 11.47 3.98 9.99
CA ALA A 47 11.89 5.38 10.17
C ALA A 47 12.53 5.98 8.91
N HIS A 48 13.24 5.14 8.14
CA HIS A 48 13.96 5.50 6.93
C HIS A 48 13.76 4.44 5.85
N SER A 49 13.84 4.86 4.59
CA SER A 49 13.90 3.94 3.47
C SER A 49 15.24 3.21 3.47
N LEU A 50 15.21 1.90 3.26
CA LEU A 50 16.38 1.01 3.39
C LEU A 50 16.44 0.08 2.19
N TYR A 51 17.65 -0.20 1.72
CA TYR A 51 17.92 -1.27 0.77
C TYR A 51 18.71 -2.37 1.47
N ASP A 52 18.10 -3.55 1.53
CA ASP A 52 18.74 -4.73 2.07
C ASP A 52 19.49 -5.47 0.95
N LYS A 53 20.82 -5.58 1.10
CA LYS A 53 21.69 -6.16 0.07
C LYS A 53 21.55 -7.67 -0.06
N GLU A 54 21.13 -8.37 0.99
CA GLU A 54 21.03 -9.83 1.00
C GLU A 54 19.74 -10.27 0.31
N THR A 55 18.63 -9.74 0.78
CA THR A 55 17.27 -10.02 0.28
C THR A 55 16.94 -9.27 -1.01
N LYS A 56 17.74 -8.25 -1.37
CA LYS A 56 17.48 -7.33 -2.49
C LYS A 56 16.13 -6.62 -2.36
N LEU A 57 15.66 -6.42 -1.12
CA LEU A 57 14.42 -5.73 -0.80
C LEU A 57 14.69 -4.23 -0.62
N VAL A 58 13.82 -3.40 -1.18
CA VAL A 58 13.75 -1.98 -0.84
C VAL A 58 12.51 -1.78 0.03
N THR A 59 12.72 -1.26 1.23
CA THR A 59 11.65 -0.82 2.13
C THR A 59 11.57 0.69 2.10
N LEU A 60 10.39 1.25 1.91
CA LEU A 60 10.16 2.68 2.00
C LEU A 60 9.86 3.09 3.44
N ALA A 61 10.21 4.31 3.82
CA ALA A 61 9.86 4.82 5.14
C ALA A 61 8.34 4.83 5.34
N CYS A 62 7.90 4.28 6.47
CA CYS A 62 6.52 4.32 6.94
C CYS A 62 6.54 4.81 8.39
N ARG A 63 6.13 6.07 8.59
CA ARG A 63 6.18 6.73 9.91
C ARG A 63 4.83 6.82 10.60
N ASP A 64 3.75 6.63 9.84
CA ASP A 64 2.39 6.47 10.36
C ASP A 64 1.86 5.14 9.83
N VAL A 65 1.79 4.16 10.73
CA VAL A 65 1.43 2.78 10.39
C VAL A 65 -0.07 2.58 10.14
N PHE A 66 -0.88 3.63 10.32
CA PHE A 66 -2.33 3.61 10.10
C PHE A 66 -2.77 4.46 8.90
N VAL A 67 -1.84 4.87 8.05
CA VAL A 67 -2.13 5.60 6.81
C VAL A 67 -1.70 4.76 5.63
N ASN A 68 -2.60 4.57 4.66
CA ASN A 68 -2.28 3.90 3.40
C ASN A 68 -1.08 4.57 2.71
N TYR A 69 -0.33 3.79 1.95
CA TYR A 69 0.65 4.34 1.03
C TYR A 69 -0.07 5.10 -0.10
N PHE A 70 0.25 6.38 -0.27
CA PHE A 70 -0.34 7.22 -1.29
C PHE A 70 0.71 8.05 -2.06
N ASN A 71 0.28 8.62 -3.17
CA ASN A 71 1.05 9.58 -3.95
C ASN A 71 0.32 10.93 -3.88
N ASP A 72 1.04 11.97 -3.49
CA ASP A 72 0.49 13.31 -3.24
C ASP A 72 -0.37 13.83 -4.40
N PHE A 73 0.09 13.66 -5.64
CA PHE A 73 -0.64 14.15 -6.80
C PHE A 73 -1.92 13.35 -7.04
N ILE A 74 -1.82 12.02 -7.02
CA ILE A 74 -3.00 11.15 -7.17
C ILE A 74 -4.01 11.45 -6.06
N LEU A 75 -3.56 11.65 -4.83
CA LEU A 75 -4.41 11.97 -3.71
C LEU A 75 -5.16 13.29 -3.89
N VAL A 76 -4.47 14.37 -4.24
CA VAL A 76 -5.09 15.70 -4.39
C VAL A 76 -6.01 15.76 -5.61
N PHE A 77 -5.64 15.12 -6.72
CA PHE A 77 -6.46 15.15 -7.95
C PHE A 77 -7.63 14.18 -7.91
N CYS A 78 -7.49 13.01 -7.28
CA CYS A 78 -8.57 12.04 -7.21
C CYS A 78 -9.43 12.22 -5.96
N GLN A 79 -8.88 12.64 -4.81
CA GLN A 79 -9.60 12.82 -3.54
C GLN A 79 -10.39 11.58 -3.07
N HIS A 80 -9.83 10.39 -3.28
CA HIS A 80 -10.40 9.13 -2.79
C HIS A 80 -9.35 8.27 -2.10
N ASN A 81 -9.80 7.39 -1.21
CA ASN A 81 -8.97 6.33 -0.64
C ASN A 81 -8.36 5.48 -1.76
N HIS A 82 -7.05 5.26 -1.70
CA HIS A 82 -6.37 4.36 -2.61
C HIS A 82 -5.22 3.69 -1.87
N ASP A 83 -5.12 2.39 -2.05
CA ASP A 83 -4.00 1.62 -1.52
C ASP A 83 -2.97 1.42 -2.64
N MET A 84 -1.85 2.13 -2.56
CA MET A 84 -0.78 2.05 -3.56
C MET A 84 0.49 1.46 -2.98
N GLN A 85 0.83 0.24 -3.40
CA GLN A 85 2.08 -0.39 -3.02
C GLN A 85 3.15 -0.23 -4.11
N CYS A 86 4.34 0.23 -3.73
CA CYS A 86 5.48 0.27 -4.64
C CYS A 86 6.14 -1.12 -4.74
N ILE A 87 6.22 -1.66 -5.95
CA ILE A 87 6.80 -2.99 -6.21
C ILE A 87 8.29 -2.84 -6.52
N LEU A 88 9.12 -2.94 -5.47
CA LEU A 88 10.56 -2.63 -5.56
C LEU A 88 11.47 -3.86 -5.42
N SER A 89 10.91 -5.08 -5.30
CA SER A 89 11.69 -6.32 -5.19
C SER A 89 11.25 -7.37 -6.20
N ARG A 90 12.17 -8.29 -6.53
CA ARG A 90 11.85 -9.44 -7.41
C ARG A 90 10.71 -10.29 -6.83
N LYS A 91 10.70 -10.49 -5.50
CA LYS A 91 9.68 -11.29 -4.82
C LYS A 91 8.31 -10.61 -4.92
N SER A 92 8.23 -9.31 -4.61
CA SER A 92 6.99 -8.53 -4.73
C SER A 92 6.50 -8.48 -6.17
N CYS A 93 7.41 -8.35 -7.14
CA CYS A 93 7.07 -8.33 -8.57
C CYS A 93 6.46 -9.66 -9.02
N LYS A 94 7.08 -10.80 -8.68
CA LYS A 94 6.51 -12.12 -8.96
C LYS A 94 5.12 -12.28 -8.30
N ALA A 95 4.99 -11.91 -7.03
CA ALA A 95 3.71 -11.99 -6.32
C ALA A 95 2.61 -11.17 -6.99
N ALA A 96 2.91 -9.94 -7.39
CA ALA A 96 1.98 -9.09 -8.14
C ALA A 96 1.61 -9.70 -9.50
N MET A 97 2.57 -10.24 -10.26
CA MET A 97 2.30 -10.89 -11.54
C MET A 97 1.35 -12.08 -11.38
N PHE A 98 1.57 -12.95 -10.39
CA PHE A 98 0.68 -14.08 -10.15
C PHE A 98 -0.69 -13.63 -9.67
N TYR A 99 -0.77 -12.63 -8.79
CA TYR A 99 -2.05 -12.09 -8.32
C TYR A 99 -2.87 -11.52 -9.48
N ILE A 100 -2.26 -10.72 -10.34
CA ILE A 100 -2.92 -10.17 -11.54
C ILE A 100 -3.36 -11.29 -12.48
N THR A 101 -2.48 -12.28 -12.71
CA THR A 101 -2.78 -13.41 -13.60
C THR A 101 -3.95 -14.23 -13.06
N ASP A 102 -3.91 -14.61 -11.79
CA ASP A 102 -4.99 -15.33 -11.11
C ASP A 102 -6.31 -14.56 -11.20
N HIS A 103 -6.28 -13.24 -10.96
CA HIS A 103 -7.48 -12.41 -11.01
C HIS A 103 -8.11 -12.34 -12.41
N ILE A 104 -7.29 -12.19 -13.46
CA ILE A 104 -7.74 -12.09 -14.86
C ILE A 104 -8.22 -13.45 -15.37
N THR A 105 -7.43 -14.50 -15.14
CA THR A 105 -7.68 -15.82 -15.73
C THR A 105 -8.60 -16.69 -14.87
N LYS A 106 -8.89 -16.28 -13.63
CA LYS A 106 -9.71 -17.02 -12.65
C LYS A 106 -9.21 -18.45 -12.47
N MET A 107 -7.92 -18.61 -12.20
CA MET A 107 -7.31 -19.93 -12.00
C MET A 107 -7.96 -20.65 -10.82
N SER A 108 -8.02 -21.98 -10.92
CA SER A 108 -8.48 -22.82 -9.80
C SER A 108 -7.43 -22.96 -8.69
N VAL A 109 -6.15 -22.73 -9.02
CA VAL A 109 -5.00 -22.81 -8.12
C VAL A 109 -4.72 -21.43 -7.54
N LYS A 110 -4.58 -21.34 -6.21
CA LYS A 110 -4.42 -20.05 -5.55
C LYS A 110 -3.00 -19.51 -5.72
N THR A 111 -2.86 -18.18 -5.76
CA THR A 111 -1.57 -17.48 -5.91
C THR A 111 -0.49 -17.95 -4.92
N TYR A 112 -0.83 -18.19 -3.65
CA TYR A 112 0.16 -18.63 -2.65
C TYR A 112 0.70 -20.04 -2.93
N GLU A 113 -0.10 -20.91 -3.55
CA GLU A 113 0.29 -22.27 -3.90
C GLU A 113 1.33 -22.23 -5.03
N MET A 114 1.10 -21.38 -6.03
CA MET A 114 2.05 -21.14 -7.12
C MET A 114 3.36 -20.52 -6.63
N LEU A 115 3.29 -19.56 -5.72
CA LEU A 115 4.48 -18.91 -5.14
C LEU A 115 5.32 -19.88 -4.30
N SER A 116 4.73 -20.90 -3.69
CA SER A 116 5.45 -21.90 -2.90
C SER A 116 6.24 -22.91 -3.74
N LEU A 117 5.98 -23.00 -5.04
CA LEU A 117 6.65 -23.92 -5.95
C LEU A 117 7.92 -23.32 -6.59
N MET A 118 8.26 -22.08 -6.26
CA MET A 118 9.37 -21.31 -6.83
C MET A 118 10.45 -20.97 -5.80
#